data_AF-A0A498P3L4-F1
#
_entry.id   AF-A0A498P3L4-F1
#
_cell.length_a   1.000
_cell.length_b   1.000
_cell.length_c   1.000
_cell.angle_alpha   90.00
_cell.angle_beta   90.00
_cell.angle_gamma   90.00
#
_symmetry.space_group_name_H-M   'P 1'
#
loop_
_entity.id
_entity.type
_entity.pdbx_description
1 polymer ?
#
loop_
_entity_poly.entity_id
_entity_poly.type
_entity_poly.pdbx_seq_one_letter_code
_entity_poly.pdbx_strand_id
1 'polypeptide(L)'
;MNVFLSGEIKLPAEYTQKDLGLDNDLQVLLPQRRGLGLCSTALVSYLIALHNDLVYTVEKHTGEESGLKETVVSYMERKGLDVPPEVEEFFPEEILLSQCIEMWKFSALLRHGRNQN
;
A
#
# COMPACT_ATOMS: atom_id res chain seq x y z
N MET A 1 -21.37 -12.83 -5.65
CA MET A 1 -20.28 -13.41 -4.82
C MET A 1 -19.80 -12.29 -3.90
N ASN A 2 -19.94 -12.43 -2.58
CA ASN A 2 -19.49 -11.39 -1.64
C ASN A 2 -17.98 -11.53 -1.48
N VAL A 3 -17.22 -10.53 -1.93
CA VAL A 3 -15.78 -10.46 -1.69
C VAL A 3 -15.59 -9.87 -0.29
N PHE A 4 -15.28 -10.74 0.68
CA PHE A 4 -14.95 -10.33 2.03
C PHE A 4 -13.46 -9.97 2.08
N LEU A 5 -13.16 -8.69 2.24
CA LEU A 5 -11.81 -8.20 2.44
C LEU A 5 -11.59 -8.07 3.96
N SER A 6 -10.52 -8.67 4.47
CA SER A 6 -10.21 -8.71 5.90
C SER A 6 -10.18 -7.28 6.47
N GLY A 7 -11.19 -6.94 7.30
CA GLY A 7 -11.41 -5.59 7.85
C GLY A 7 -12.69 -4.86 7.41
N GLU A 8 -13.84 -5.54 7.41
CA GLU A 8 -15.24 -5.01 7.44
C GLU A 8 -15.73 -3.99 6.38
N ILE A 9 -15.07 -3.80 5.23
CA ILE A 9 -15.74 -3.08 4.13
C ILE A 9 -16.61 -4.06 3.33
N LYS A 10 -17.88 -4.16 3.72
CA LYS A 10 -18.90 -4.89 2.95
C LYS A 10 -19.26 -4.09 1.71
N LEU A 11 -18.73 -4.50 0.56
CA LEU A 11 -19.11 -3.91 -0.72
C LEU A 11 -20.53 -4.38 -1.11
N PRO A 12 -21.43 -3.46 -1.47
CA PRO A 12 -22.69 -3.81 -2.13
C PRO A 12 -22.46 -4.76 -3.31
N ALA A 13 -23.33 -5.77 -3.45
CA ALA A 13 -23.21 -6.77 -4.51
C ALA A 13 -23.26 -6.15 -5.92
N GLU A 14 -23.90 -5.00 -6.07
CA GLU A 14 -23.99 -4.23 -7.31
C GLU A 14 -22.62 -3.78 -7.83
N TYR A 15 -21.65 -3.55 -6.95
CA TYR A 15 -20.31 -3.10 -7.33
C TYR A 15 -19.39 -4.22 -7.82
N THR A 16 -19.78 -5.48 -7.66
CA THR A 16 -19.00 -6.65 -8.12
C THR A 16 -19.65 -7.36 -9.32
N GLN A 17 -20.71 -6.78 -9.88
CA GLN A 17 -21.50 -7.39 -10.96
C GLN A 17 -21.00 -7.05 -12.37
N LYS A 18 -20.15 -6.03 -12.53
CA LYS A 18 -19.65 -5.60 -13.83
C LYS A 18 -18.17 -5.24 -13.74
N ASP A 19 -17.39 -5.65 -14.74
CA ASP A 19 -16.00 -5.24 -14.87
C ASP A 19 -15.91 -3.71 -15.03
N LEU A 20 -14.91 -3.13 -14.38
CA LEU A 20 -14.65 -1.70 -14.48
C LEU A 20 -13.93 -1.41 -15.80
N GLY A 21 -14.60 -0.69 -16.71
CA GLY A 21 -14.03 -0.17 -17.95
C GLY A 21 -13.41 1.21 -17.77
N LEU A 22 -12.63 1.67 -18.76
CA LEU A 22 -12.07 3.03 -18.80
C LEU A 22 -13.13 4.13 -18.99
N ASP A 23 -14.33 3.73 -19.40
CA ASP A 23 -15.53 4.56 -19.53
C ASP A 23 -16.30 4.74 -18.22
N ASN A 24 -15.92 4.02 -17.16
CA ASN A 24 -16.58 4.09 -15.87
C ASN A 24 -16.28 5.39 -15.14
N ASP A 25 -17.21 5.78 -14.26
CA ASP A 25 -17.15 7.03 -13.52
C ASP A 25 -15.88 7.10 -12.65
N LEU A 26 -15.10 8.19 -12.80
CA LEU A 26 -13.78 8.35 -12.17
C LEU A 26 -13.83 8.22 -10.63
N GLN A 27 -15.03 8.43 -10.06
CA GLN A 27 -15.34 8.23 -8.65
C GLN A 27 -14.99 6.83 -8.13
N VAL A 28 -14.99 5.78 -8.97
CA VAL A 28 -14.58 4.43 -8.55
C VAL A 28 -13.09 4.37 -8.18
N LEU A 29 -12.27 5.21 -8.81
CA LEU A 29 -10.82 5.25 -8.61
C LEU A 29 -10.43 6.11 -7.40
N LEU A 30 -11.32 7.02 -6.97
CA LEU A 30 -11.05 7.92 -5.85
C LEU A 30 -11.41 7.24 -4.52
N PRO A 31 -10.46 7.05 -3.58
CA PRO A 31 -10.75 6.45 -2.29
C PRO A 31 -11.74 7.33 -1.50
N GLN A 32 -12.95 6.83 -1.27
CA GLN A 32 -13.97 7.50 -0.49
C GLN A 32 -14.68 6.53 0.45
N ARG A 33 -15.12 7.04 1.61
CA ARG A 33 -15.85 6.26 2.63
C ARG A 33 -17.32 5.98 2.27
N ARG A 34 -17.80 6.45 1.11
CA ARG A 34 -19.18 6.32 0.63
C ARG A 34 -19.20 6.24 -0.90
N GLY A 35 -20.30 5.75 -1.47
CA GLY A 35 -20.49 5.70 -2.93
C GLY A 35 -19.53 4.75 -3.66
N LEU A 36 -19.28 5.03 -4.94
CA LEU A 36 -18.44 4.18 -5.81
C LEU A 36 -16.98 4.11 -5.35
N GLY A 37 -16.48 5.14 -4.65
CA GLY A 37 -15.13 5.18 -4.07
C GLY A 37 -14.90 4.21 -2.92
N LEU A 38 -15.93 3.48 -2.48
CA LEU A 38 -15.78 2.34 -1.57
C LEU A 38 -14.97 1.21 -2.21
N CYS A 39 -15.03 1.04 -3.54
CA CYS A 39 -14.31 -0.04 -4.23
C CYS A 39 -12.80 0.14 -4.12
N SER A 40 -12.30 1.34 -4.45
CA SER A 40 -10.88 1.68 -4.32
C SER A 40 -10.43 1.67 -2.86
N THR A 41 -11.25 2.17 -1.92
CA THR A 41 -10.94 2.10 -0.49
C THR A 41 -10.79 0.65 -0.02
N ALA A 42 -11.75 -0.21 -0.37
CA ALA A 42 -11.73 -1.61 0.01
C ALA A 42 -10.53 -2.35 -0.60
N LEU A 43 -10.24 -2.09 -1.88
CA LEU A 43 -9.08 -2.65 -2.57
C LEU A 43 -7.77 -2.24 -1.88
N VAL A 44 -7.60 -0.95 -1.57
CA VAL A 44 -6.40 -0.46 -0.88
C VAL A 44 -6.28 -1.09 0.51
N SER A 45 -7.37 -1.17 1.28
CA SER A 45 -7.38 -1.84 2.59
C SER A 45 -6.95 -3.30 2.50
N TYR A 46 -7.43 -4.04 1.49
CA TYR A 46 -7.05 -5.43 1.27
C TYR A 46 -5.57 -5.58 0.91
N LEU A 47 -5.06 -4.74 0.01
CA LEU A 47 -3.65 -4.78 -0.39
C LEU A 47 -2.71 -4.49 0.78
N ILE A 48 -3.10 -3.57 1.67
CA ILE A 48 -2.35 -3.29 2.91
C ILE A 48 -2.37 -4.51 3.84
N ALA A 49 -3.54 -5.13 4.06
CA ALA A 49 -3.64 -6.32 4.89
C ALA A 49 -2.79 -7.48 4.34
N LEU A 50 -2.86 -7.71 3.02
CA LEU A 50 -2.09 -8.73 2.34
C LEU A 50 -0.58 -8.47 2.43
N HIS A 51 -0.15 -7.21 2.29
CA HIS A 51 1.24 -6.82 2.48
C HIS A 51 1.71 -7.13 3.91
N ASN A 52 0.94 -6.73 4.91
CA ASN A 52 1.28 -6.95 6.32
C ASN A 52 1.35 -8.46 6.63
N ASP A 53 0.40 -9.25 6.13
CA ASP A 53 0.39 -10.71 6.31
C ASP A 53 1.62 -11.37 5.66
N LEU A 54 2.01 -10.93 4.48
CA LEU A 54 3.18 -11.45 3.77
C LEU A 54 4.47 -11.12 4.50
N VAL A 55 4.66 -9.86 4.90
CA VAL A 55 5.85 -9.44 5.65
C VAL A 55 5.94 -10.18 6.97
N TYR A 56 4.85 -10.22 7.74
CA TYR A 56 4.79 -10.97 9.00
C TYR A 56 5.11 -12.46 8.80
N THR A 57 4.58 -13.06 7.75
CA THR A 57 4.85 -14.48 7.44
C THR A 57 6.32 -14.70 7.12
N VAL A 58 6.93 -13.84 6.30
CA VAL A 58 8.35 -13.95 5.95
C VAL A 58 9.22 -13.81 7.20
N GLU A 59 9.03 -12.73 7.97
CA GLU A 59 9.80 -12.46 9.21
C GLU A 59 9.68 -13.62 10.21
N LYS A 60 8.49 -14.21 10.35
CA LYS A 60 8.27 -15.35 11.23
C LYS A 60 9.02 -16.62 10.79
N HIS A 61 9.21 -16.83 9.49
CA HIS A 61 9.88 -18.03 8.97
C HIS A 61 11.40 -17.85 8.83
N THR A 62 11.88 -16.64 8.54
CA THR A 62 13.32 -16.35 8.48
C THR A 62 13.91 -16.04 9.85
N GLY A 63 13.09 -15.56 10.80
CA GLY A 63 13.56 -15.06 12.09
C GLY A 63 14.29 -13.71 11.98
N GLU A 64 14.23 -13.06 10.81
CA GLU A 64 14.91 -11.81 10.49
C GLU A 64 13.90 -10.74 10.14
N GLU A 65 13.94 -9.60 10.84
CA GLU A 65 13.23 -8.39 10.42
C GLU A 65 13.98 -7.75 9.25
N SER A 66 13.27 -7.50 8.15
CA SER A 66 13.86 -6.90 6.96
C SER A 66 13.74 -5.38 7.03
N GLY A 67 14.86 -4.67 6.91
CA GLY A 67 14.84 -3.22 6.76
C GLY A 67 14.32 -2.80 5.38
N LEU A 68 13.65 -1.64 5.32
CA LEU A 68 13.05 -1.12 4.11
C LEU A 68 14.12 -0.70 3.09
N LYS A 69 15.22 -0.10 3.55
CA LYS A 69 16.35 0.34 2.72
C LYS A 69 16.97 -0.84 1.99
N GLU A 70 17.33 -1.88 2.74
CA GLU A 70 17.95 -3.12 2.25
C GLU A 70 17.03 -3.82 1.25
N THR A 71 15.72 -3.84 1.53
CA THR A 71 14.72 -4.42 0.63
C THR A 71 14.67 -3.67 -0.71
N VAL A 72 14.67 -2.33 -0.69
CA VAL A 72 14.63 -1.50 -1.90
C VAL A 72 15.92 -1.65 -2.71
N VAL A 73 17.08 -1.60 -2.05
CA VAL A 73 18.39 -1.80 -2.70
C VAL A 73 18.47 -3.18 -3.33
N SER A 74 18.14 -4.24 -2.59
CA SER A 74 18.17 -5.61 -3.11
C SER A 74 17.19 -5.81 -4.28
N TYR A 75 16.03 -5.15 -4.25
CA TYR A 75 15.10 -5.15 -5.38
C TYR A 75 15.71 -4.50 -6.63
N MET A 76 16.33 -3.33 -6.49
CA MET A 76 16.95 -2.60 -7.60
C MET A 76 18.09 -3.41 -8.23
N GLU A 77 18.98 -3.96 -7.42
CA GLU A 77 20.09 -4.82 -7.87
C GLU A 77 19.60 -6.02 -8.67
N ARG A 78 18.59 -6.74 -8.15
CA ARG A 78 17.98 -7.90 -8.83
C ARG A 78 17.31 -7.53 -10.15
N LYS A 79 16.86 -6.28 -10.29
CA LYS A 79 16.26 -5.75 -11.51
C LYS A 79 17.27 -5.09 -12.45
N GLY A 80 18.54 -5.00 -12.07
CA GLY A 80 19.57 -4.30 -12.84
C GLY A 80 19.29 -2.80 -12.96
N LEU A 81 18.65 -2.21 -11.94
CA LEU A 81 18.42 -0.77 -11.85
C LEU A 81 19.51 -0.13 -11.00
N ASP A 82 20.02 1.03 -11.43
CA ASP A 82 20.94 1.82 -10.62
C ASP A 82 20.25 2.30 -9.34
N VAL A 83 20.93 2.16 -8.21
CA VAL A 83 20.45 2.67 -6.92
C VAL A 83 20.70 4.19 -6.90
N PRO A 84 19.66 5.03 -6.68
CA PRO A 84 19.85 6.47 -6.59
C PRO A 84 20.72 6.84 -5.38
N PRO A 85 21.65 7.80 -5.50
CA PRO A 85 22.49 8.24 -4.38
C PRO A 85 21.69 8.70 -3.16
N GLU A 86 20.49 9.24 -3.37
CA GLU A 86 19.61 9.67 -2.29
C GLU A 86 19.11 8.50 -1.43
N VAL A 87 18.99 7.31 -2.02
CA VAL A 87 18.63 6.09 -1.29
C VAL A 87 19.79 5.63 -0.41
N GLU A 88 21.03 5.81 -0.88
CA GLU A 88 22.21 5.46 -0.10
C GLU A 88 22.47 6.47 1.04
N GLU A 89 22.40 7.77 0.73
CA GLU A 89 22.81 8.86 1.62
C GLU A 89 21.72 9.31 2.61
N PHE A 90 20.45 9.38 2.19
CA PHE A 90 19.38 10.00 2.99
C PHE A 90 18.30 9.03 3.44
N PHE A 91 18.28 7.80 2.94
CA PHE A 91 17.23 6.85 3.30
C PHE A 91 17.49 6.28 4.71
N PRO A 92 16.49 6.31 5.61
CA PRO A 92 16.65 5.87 6.98
C PRO A 92 16.89 4.36 7.08
N GLU A 93 17.80 3.97 7.96
CA GLU A 93 18.22 2.57 8.17
C GLU A 93 17.35 1.87 9.22
N GLU A 94 16.71 2.63 10.10
CA GLU A 94 15.93 2.11 11.22
C GLU A 94 14.50 1.71 10.83
N ILE A 95 14.08 1.99 9.59
CA ILE A 95 12.72 1.69 9.14
C ILE A 95 12.64 0.23 8.68
N LEU A 96 11.80 -0.53 9.36
CA LEU A 96 11.47 -1.89 8.96
C LEU A 96 10.53 -1.91 7.75
N LEU A 97 10.63 -2.94 6.93
CA LEU A 97 9.72 -3.18 5.80
C LEU A 97 8.27 -3.28 6.29
N SER A 98 8.04 -3.92 7.45
CA SER A 98 6.73 -4.00 8.10
C SER A 98 6.12 -2.65 8.46
N GLN A 99 6.95 -1.60 8.59
CA GLN A 99 6.52 -0.24 8.92
C GLN A 99 6.31 0.64 7.68
N CYS A 100 6.60 0.16 6.47
CA CYS A 100 6.66 0.99 5.27
C CYS A 100 5.32 1.68 4.96
N ILE A 101 4.19 1.00 5.17
CA ILE A 101 2.85 1.54 4.93
C ILE A 101 2.53 2.66 5.94
N GLU A 102 2.87 2.48 7.21
CA GLU A 102 2.65 3.51 8.24
C GLU A 102 3.53 4.73 7.99
N MET A 103 4.79 4.53 7.59
CA MET A 103 5.68 5.63 7.22
C MET A 103 5.16 6.41 6.00
N TRP A 104 4.62 5.71 5.00
CA TRP A 104 4.00 6.35 3.84
C TRP A 104 2.78 7.18 4.23
N LYS A 105 1.88 6.65 5.07
CA LYS A 105 0.73 7.39 5.60
C LYS A 105 1.18 8.65 6.35
N PHE A 106 2.17 8.53 7.23
CA PHE A 106 2.72 9.66 7.97
C PHE A 106 3.31 10.73 7.05
N SER A 107 4.09 10.32 6.05
CA SER A 107 4.68 11.20 5.03
C SER A 107 3.62 11.93 4.19
N ALA A 108 2.56 11.22 3.81
CA ALA A 108 1.43 11.79 3.08
C ALA A 108 0.69 12.84 3.91
N LEU A 109 0.45 12.56 5.20
CA LEU A 109 -0.17 13.51 6.13
C LEU A 109 0.66 14.78 6.33
N LEU A 110 1.99 14.65 6.48
CA LEU A 110 2.90 15.80 6.56
C LEU A 110 2.85 16.66 5.30
N ARG A 111 2.82 16.04 4.11
CA ARG A 111 2.69 16.77 2.83
C ARG A 111 1.35 17.49 2.74
N HIS A 112 0.27 16.87 3.21
CA HIS A 112 -1.05 17.49 3.22
C HIS A 112 -1.12 18.70 4.15
N GLY A 113 -0.59 18.59 5.38
CA GLY A 113 -0.56 19.70 6.34
C GLY A 113 0.27 20.91 5.85
N ARG A 114 1.33 20.66 5.07
CA ARG A 114 2.14 21.73 4.45
C ARG A 114 1.45 22.47 3.30
N ASN A 115 0.48 21.83 2.65
CA ASN A 115 -0.25 22.41 1.52
C ASN A 115 -1.55 23.12 1.94
N GLN A 116 -1.87 23.14 3.23
CA GLN A 116 -3.05 23.82 3.79
C GLN A 116 -2.73 25.11 4.56
N ASN A 117 -1.44 25.44 4.73
CA ASN A 117 -0.93 26.67 5.32
C ASN A 117 -0.25 27.54 4.25
#